data_AF-A0A7L1JAC9-F1
#
_entry.id   AF-A0A7L1JAC9-F1
#
_cell.length_a   1.000
_cell.length_b   1.000
_cell.length_c   1.000
_cell.angle_alpha   90.00
_cell.angle_beta   90.00
_cell.angle_gamma   90.00
#
_symmetry.space_group_name_H-M   'P 1'
#
loop_
_entity.id
_entity.type
_entity.pdbx_description
1 polymer ?
#
loop_
_entity_poly.entity_id
_entity_poly.type
_entity_poly.pdbx_seq_one_letter_code
_entity_poly.pdbx_strand_id
1 'polypeptide(L)'
;LNLNNIKRCLLISYNAETQLLDFRHYSLKVVPVGMNKAVKKLLQEKFPNMSRLEDISELLVKDINLSESEAEQDGTHNILELPQAYAGRGNMKAQQSAVRLTEIGPRMTLQLIKVEEGLAQGNVLYHSFIHKTEAEVKEILARKEVKLQLKAERRQKQEADVERKRRQREAHREKSLAGIRRKRQQEGDGDVEDPGAPEQRDAGEESEESDAEYYRQEVGEEPDKDLFPDRTKRKRSSSGAAPLRKRRRQSQAEHPDAPDPRPTAPGKRWK
;
A
#
# COMPACT_ATOMS: atom_id res chain seq x y z
N LEU A 1 18.32 -24.92 8.73
CA LEU A 1 17.02 -24.31 9.08
C LEU A 1 17.06 -24.02 10.57
N ASN A 2 16.94 -22.76 11.01
CA ASN A 2 17.15 -22.38 12.41
C ASN A 2 15.84 -22.46 13.19
N LEU A 3 15.73 -23.38 14.16
CA LEU A 3 14.47 -23.55 14.91
C LEU A 3 14.05 -22.29 15.66
N ASN A 4 15.00 -21.48 16.16
CA ASN A 4 14.72 -20.22 16.87
C ASN A 4 13.90 -19.20 16.07
N ASN A 5 13.91 -19.29 14.75
CA ASN A 5 13.15 -18.39 13.88
C ASN A 5 11.71 -18.88 13.66
N ILE A 6 11.40 -20.14 13.98
CA ILE A 6 10.08 -20.76 13.76
C ILE A 6 9.21 -20.52 14.99
N LYS A 7 8.57 -19.36 15.06
CA LYS A 7 7.68 -18.99 16.18
C LYS A 7 6.19 -19.22 15.90
N ARG A 8 5.83 -19.43 14.64
CA ARG A 8 4.45 -19.47 14.15
C ARG A 8 4.26 -20.61 13.17
N CYS A 9 3.11 -21.25 13.21
CA CYS A 9 2.68 -22.24 12.24
C CYS A 9 1.23 -21.98 11.82
N LEU A 10 0.91 -22.48 10.63
CA LEU A 10 -0.37 -22.29 9.99
C LEU A 10 -0.89 -23.68 9.64
N LEU A 11 -2.09 -23.99 10.14
CA LEU A 11 -2.79 -25.24 9.84
C LEU A 11 -3.83 -24.96 8.77
N ILE A 12 -3.72 -25.70 7.66
CA ILE A 12 -4.72 -25.73 6.58
C ILE A 12 -5.32 -27.12 6.57
N SER A 13 -6.58 -27.24 6.93
CA SER A 13 -7.33 -28.50 6.84
C SER A 13 -8.31 -28.41 5.68
N TYR A 14 -8.23 -29.37 4.75
CA TYR A 14 -9.15 -29.47 3.63
C TYR A 14 -10.12 -30.63 3.85
N ASN A 15 -11.41 -30.35 3.79
CA ASN A 15 -12.43 -31.39 3.76
C ASN A 15 -12.89 -31.61 2.31
N ALA A 16 -12.64 -32.81 1.78
CA ALA A 16 -12.98 -33.18 0.40
C ALA A 16 -14.49 -33.22 0.12
N GLU A 17 -15.31 -33.52 1.14
CA GLU A 17 -16.77 -33.62 0.98
C GLU A 17 -17.42 -32.24 0.89
N THR A 18 -17.02 -31.32 1.78
CA THR A 18 -17.59 -29.96 1.84
C THR A 18 -16.85 -28.95 0.95
N GLN A 19 -15.67 -29.32 0.45
CA GLN A 19 -14.74 -28.45 -0.29
C GLN A 19 -14.34 -27.18 0.48
N LEU A 20 -14.40 -27.23 1.82
CA LEU A 20 -14.01 -26.13 2.70
C LEU A 20 -12.56 -26.30 3.17
N LEU A 21 -11.88 -25.17 3.26
CA LEU A 21 -10.52 -25.02 3.77
C LEU A 21 -10.59 -24.27 5.10
N ASP A 22 -10.25 -24.95 6.19
CA ASP A 22 -10.08 -24.32 7.49
C ASP A 22 -8.66 -23.77 7.61
N PHE A 23 -8.56 -22.47 7.82
CA PHE A 23 -7.31 -21.75 7.99
C PHE A 23 -7.18 -21.30 9.44
N ARG A 24 -6.15 -21.80 10.13
CA ARG A 24 -5.88 -21.49 11.54
C ARG A 24 -4.41 -21.15 11.74
N HIS A 25 -4.14 -20.10 12.52
CA HIS A 25 -2.79 -19.60 12.77
C HIS A 25 -2.44 -19.71 14.26
N TYR A 26 -1.36 -20.42 14.56
CA TYR A 26 -0.89 -20.71 15.90
C TYR A 26 0.52 -20.15 16.14
N SER A 27 0.79 -19.71 17.37
CA SER A 27 2.13 -19.54 17.90
C SER A 27 2.64 -20.86 18.44
N LEU A 28 3.91 -21.15 18.20
CA LEU A 28 4.63 -22.25 18.81
C LEU A 28 5.34 -21.78 20.07
N LYS A 29 5.18 -22.54 21.16
CA LYS A 29 5.94 -22.40 22.39
C LYS A 29 6.54 -23.73 22.79
N VAL A 30 7.85 -23.78 22.91
CA VAL A 30 8.58 -24.97 23.37
C VAL A 30 8.80 -24.86 24.87
N VAL A 31 8.37 -25.87 25.61
CA VAL A 31 8.50 -25.95 27.08
C VAL A 31 9.35 -27.17 27.42
N PRO A 32 10.41 -27.05 28.23
CA PRO A 32 11.22 -28.20 28.59
C PRO A 32 10.42 -29.14 29.50
N VAL A 33 10.48 -30.45 29.22
CA VAL A 33 9.81 -31.49 30.00
C VAL A 33 10.85 -32.50 30.50
N GLY A 34 10.54 -33.21 31.60
CA GLY A 34 11.49 -34.15 32.23
C GLY A 34 12.48 -33.50 33.20
N MET A 35 12.32 -32.21 33.53
CA MET A 35 13.05 -31.55 34.61
C MET A 35 12.16 -31.42 35.85
N ASN A 36 12.73 -31.64 37.04
CA ASN A 36 12.00 -31.39 38.29
C ASN A 36 11.63 -29.89 38.39
N LYS A 37 10.45 -29.59 38.95
CA LYS A 37 9.93 -28.22 39.12
C LYS A 37 10.94 -27.31 39.83
N ALA A 38 11.63 -27.84 40.84
CA ALA A 38 12.72 -27.17 41.54
C ALA A 38 13.85 -26.72 40.61
N VAL A 39 14.29 -27.57 39.68
CA VAL A 39 15.35 -27.24 38.70
C VAL A 39 14.85 -26.22 37.69
N LYS A 40 13.59 -26.33 37.24
CA LYS A 40 12.96 -25.35 36.36
C LYS A 40 12.90 -23.97 36.99
N LYS A 41 12.63 -23.88 38.31
CA LYS A 41 12.65 -22.62 39.07
C LYS A 41 14.05 -22.10 39.31
N LEU A 42 15.03 -22.97 39.59
CA LEU A 42 16.43 -22.59 39.72
C LEU A 42 16.99 -21.94 38.44
N LEU A 43 16.47 -22.36 37.29
CA LEU A 43 16.83 -21.79 35.98
C LEU A 43 16.17 -20.43 35.70
N GLN A 44 15.22 -19.98 36.53
CA GLN A 44 14.61 -18.64 36.44
C GLN A 44 15.55 -17.58 37.06
N GLU A 45 15.45 -16.32 36.64
CA GLU A 45 16.33 -15.24 37.15
C GLU A 45 16.17 -14.97 38.64
N LYS A 46 15.00 -15.31 39.20
CA LYS A 46 14.69 -15.14 40.61
C LYS A 46 15.01 -16.43 41.34
N PHE A 47 16.19 -16.49 41.93
CA PHE A 47 16.55 -17.56 42.83
C PHE A 47 15.62 -17.57 44.06
N PRO A 48 15.08 -18.73 44.46
CA PRO A 48 14.34 -18.84 45.70
C PRO A 48 15.25 -18.56 46.91
N ASN A 49 14.67 -18.09 48.01
CA ASN A 49 15.41 -17.83 49.25
C ASN A 49 15.91 -19.17 49.85
N MET A 50 17.21 -19.43 49.73
CA MET A 50 17.85 -20.66 50.19
C MET A 50 18.27 -20.64 51.67
N SER A 51 18.09 -19.52 52.38
CA SER A 51 18.54 -19.36 53.77
C SER A 51 17.84 -20.27 54.78
N ARG A 52 16.76 -20.94 54.35
CA ARG A 52 15.99 -21.89 55.17
C ARG A 52 16.32 -23.35 54.86
N LEU A 53 17.23 -23.61 53.92
CA LEU A 53 17.62 -24.93 53.47
C LEU A 53 19.03 -25.24 53.95
N GLU A 54 19.23 -26.45 54.47
CA GLU A 54 20.54 -26.92 54.89
C GLU A 54 21.37 -27.43 53.70
N ASP A 55 20.69 -27.95 52.67
CA ASP A 55 21.32 -28.46 51.45
C ASP A 55 20.46 -28.17 50.19
N ILE A 56 21.11 -28.08 49.02
CA ILE A 56 20.48 -27.94 47.70
C ILE A 56 19.59 -29.16 47.39
N SER A 57 19.96 -30.33 47.91
CA SER A 57 19.15 -31.55 47.79
C SER A 57 17.76 -31.39 48.42
N GLU A 58 17.63 -30.61 49.51
CA GLU A 58 16.33 -30.32 50.12
C GLU A 58 15.42 -29.52 49.19
N LEU A 59 15.95 -28.68 48.30
CA LEU A 59 15.15 -27.97 47.30
C LEU A 59 14.52 -28.93 46.27
N LEU A 60 15.23 -30.01 45.93
CA LEU A 60 14.78 -31.02 44.96
C LEU A 60 13.79 -32.01 45.59
N VAL A 61 13.95 -32.30 46.88
CA VAL A 61 13.19 -33.32 47.61
C VAL A 61 11.94 -32.74 48.26
N LYS A 62 11.97 -31.50 48.72
CA LYS A 62 10.97 -30.95 49.66
C LYS A 62 9.90 -30.09 48.99
N ASP A 63 9.90 -29.98 47.66
CA ASP A 63 8.88 -29.28 46.84
C ASP A 63 8.34 -27.99 47.49
N ILE A 64 9.23 -27.22 48.10
CA ILE A 64 8.86 -26.17 49.04
C ILE A 64 8.03 -25.10 48.32
N ASN A 65 6.75 -25.05 48.65
CA ASN A 65 5.79 -24.05 48.19
C ASN A 65 5.68 -23.89 46.68
N LEU A 66 5.89 -24.96 45.92
CA LEU A 66 5.63 -24.95 44.48
C LEU A 66 4.13 -25.04 44.24
N SER A 67 3.47 -23.87 44.29
CA SER A 67 2.07 -23.67 43.95
C SER A 67 1.67 -24.56 42.77
N GLU A 68 0.66 -25.43 42.99
CA GLU A 68 0.21 -26.46 42.06
C GLU A 68 -0.41 -25.93 40.76
N SER A 69 -0.37 -24.61 40.52
CA SER A 69 -1.03 -23.96 39.39
C SER A 69 -0.24 -24.01 38.05
N GLU A 70 0.86 -24.76 37.95
CA GLU A 70 1.46 -25.04 36.64
C GLU A 70 0.70 -26.19 35.96
N ALA A 71 -0.07 -25.80 34.93
CA ALA A 71 -0.87 -26.61 34.01
C ALA A 71 -0.42 -28.08 33.87
N GLU A 72 -1.41 -28.98 33.86
CA GLU A 72 -1.29 -30.42 33.65
C GLU A 72 -0.12 -30.81 32.75
N GLN A 73 0.60 -31.87 33.13
CA GLN A 73 1.64 -32.45 32.28
C GLN A 73 1.04 -32.70 30.90
N ASP A 74 1.58 -32.02 29.88
CA ASP A 74 1.16 -32.22 28.51
C ASP A 74 1.24 -33.73 28.20
N GLY A 75 0.18 -34.29 27.60
CA GLY A 75 0.16 -35.72 27.28
C GLY A 75 1.37 -36.14 26.44
N THR A 76 1.72 -37.42 26.48
CA THR A 76 2.90 -38.00 25.81
C THR A 76 2.98 -37.68 24.31
N HIS A 77 1.85 -37.38 23.67
CA HIS A 77 1.74 -37.01 22.27
C HIS A 77 2.41 -35.67 21.91
N ASN A 78 2.64 -34.78 22.88
CA ASN A 78 3.26 -33.47 22.65
C ASN A 78 4.76 -33.42 22.96
N ILE A 79 5.30 -34.50 23.53
CA ILE A 79 6.69 -34.59 24.00
C ILE A 79 7.57 -35.10 22.86
N LEU A 80 8.65 -34.37 22.59
CA LEU A 80 9.63 -34.74 21.57
C LEU A 80 11.05 -34.34 21.99
N GLU A 81 12.04 -35.03 21.44
CA GLU A 81 13.45 -34.67 21.63
C GLU A 81 13.84 -33.53 20.68
N LEU A 82 14.43 -32.45 21.22
CA LEU A 82 14.82 -31.30 20.42
C LEU A 82 16.10 -31.58 19.61
N PRO A 83 16.06 -31.46 18.27
CA PRO A 83 17.26 -31.68 17.45
C PRO A 83 18.26 -30.50 17.50
N GLN A 84 17.83 -29.33 17.95
CA GLN A 84 18.64 -28.12 18.13
C GLN A 84 18.18 -27.37 19.39
N ALA A 85 19.10 -26.66 20.06
CA ALA A 85 18.75 -25.76 21.15
C ALA A 85 17.74 -24.70 20.68
N TYR A 86 16.67 -24.53 21.45
CA TYR A 86 15.57 -23.62 21.12
C TYR A 86 15.54 -22.43 22.09
N ALA A 87 15.09 -21.26 21.62
CA ALA A 87 15.01 -20.04 22.41
C ALA A 87 14.10 -20.25 23.62
N GLY A 88 14.69 -20.18 24.81
CA GLY A 88 14.02 -20.47 26.08
C GLY A 88 14.96 -21.20 27.03
N ARG A 89 14.83 -20.95 28.33
CA ARG A 89 15.70 -21.58 29.32
C ARG A 89 15.30 -23.05 29.50
N GLY A 90 16.27 -23.94 29.39
CA GLY A 90 16.08 -25.38 29.59
C GLY A 90 15.78 -26.15 28.30
N ASN A 91 15.71 -25.49 27.15
CA ASN A 91 15.47 -26.14 25.85
C ASN A 91 16.81 -26.44 25.13
N MET A 92 17.59 -27.39 25.66
CA MET A 92 18.87 -27.75 25.06
C MET A 92 18.71 -28.79 23.94
N LYS A 93 19.76 -28.97 23.14
CA LYS A 93 19.82 -30.02 22.13
C LYS A 93 19.75 -31.40 22.81
N ALA A 94 19.04 -32.34 22.19
CA ALA A 94 18.83 -33.71 22.66
C ALA A 94 18.09 -33.84 24.01
N GLN A 95 17.40 -32.77 24.45
CA GLN A 95 16.53 -32.83 25.62
C GLN A 95 15.06 -32.97 25.20
N GLN A 96 14.27 -33.61 26.06
CA GLN A 96 12.84 -33.72 25.88
C GLN A 96 12.17 -32.36 26.12
N SER A 97 11.33 -31.93 25.18
CA SER A 97 10.54 -30.72 25.30
C SER A 97 9.16 -30.96 24.71
N ALA A 98 8.16 -30.31 25.29
CA ALA A 98 6.80 -30.31 24.76
C ALA A 98 6.57 -29.08 23.87
N VAL A 99 5.88 -29.28 22.75
CA VAL A 99 5.46 -28.19 21.87
C VAL A 99 4.01 -27.84 22.17
N ARG A 100 3.77 -26.58 22.56
CA ARG A 100 2.45 -26.02 22.82
C ARG A 100 2.07 -25.04 21.73
N LEU A 101 0.82 -25.13 21.29
CA LEU A 101 0.25 -24.22 20.30
C LEU A 101 -0.71 -23.26 20.99
N THR A 102 -0.55 -21.96 20.75
CA THR A 102 -1.53 -20.94 21.16
C THR A 102 -2.10 -20.28 19.92
N GLU A 103 -3.40 -20.33 19.73
CA GLU A 103 -4.03 -19.70 18.57
C GLU A 103 -3.87 -18.17 18.65
N ILE A 104 -3.32 -17.57 17.59
CA ILE A 104 -3.11 -16.12 17.50
C ILE A 104 -4.14 -15.49 16.55
N GLY A 105 -4.26 -16.08 15.36
CA GLY A 105 -4.82 -15.40 14.19
C GLY A 105 -6.29 -15.67 13.92
N PRO A 106 -6.84 -15.05 12.86
CA PRO A 106 -8.23 -15.21 12.49
C PRO A 106 -8.54 -16.67 12.14
N ARG A 107 -9.69 -17.15 12.60
CA ARG A 107 -10.28 -18.42 12.19
C ARG A 107 -11.05 -18.18 10.91
N MET A 108 -10.56 -18.70 9.80
CA MET A 108 -11.21 -18.53 8.50
C MET A 108 -11.62 -19.89 7.95
N THR A 109 -12.80 -19.93 7.36
CA THR A 109 -13.27 -21.04 6.53
C THR A 109 -13.39 -20.51 5.10
N LEU A 110 -12.59 -21.06 4.21
CA LEU A 110 -12.47 -20.61 2.82
C LEU A 110 -13.05 -21.66 1.88
N GLN A 111 -13.67 -21.22 0.80
CA GLN A 111 -14.16 -22.09 -0.28
C GLN A 111 -13.58 -21.63 -1.60
N LEU A 112 -13.14 -22.57 -2.44
CA LEU A 112 -12.65 -22.25 -3.78
C LEU A 112 -13.83 -21.90 -4.69
N ILE A 113 -13.96 -20.62 -5.04
CA ILE A 113 -15.04 -20.15 -5.92
C ILE A 113 -14.57 -20.09 -7.37
N LYS A 114 -13.42 -19.48 -7.63
CA LYS A 114 -12.95 -19.18 -8.99
C LYS A 114 -11.42 -19.13 -9.03
N VAL A 115 -10.84 -19.73 -10.07
CA VAL A 115 -9.41 -19.61 -10.39
C VAL A 115 -9.28 -18.79 -11.66
N GLU A 116 -8.51 -17.70 -11.58
CA GLU A 116 -8.24 -16.82 -12.72
C GLU A 116 -6.73 -16.76 -12.98
N GLU A 117 -6.37 -16.58 -14.23
CA GLU A 117 -4.99 -16.31 -14.62
C GLU A 117 -4.59 -14.87 -14.23
N GLY A 118 -3.42 -14.73 -13.62
CA GLY A 118 -2.86 -13.42 -13.24
C GLY A 118 -3.63 -12.69 -12.13
N LEU A 119 -3.58 -11.36 -12.16
CA LEU A 119 -4.17 -10.50 -11.13
C LEU A 119 -5.50 -9.92 -11.61
N ALA A 120 -6.60 -10.63 -11.32
CA ALA A 120 -7.99 -10.18 -11.50
C ALA A 120 -8.38 -9.71 -12.94
N GLN A 121 -7.58 -10.04 -13.95
CA GLN A 121 -7.79 -9.58 -15.33
C GLN A 121 -7.67 -10.69 -16.37
N GLY A 122 -7.10 -11.84 -16.02
CA GLY A 122 -6.92 -12.93 -16.95
C GLY A 122 -8.16 -13.78 -17.16
N ASN A 123 -7.91 -14.98 -17.62
CA ASN A 123 -8.93 -15.93 -18.03
C ASN A 123 -9.36 -16.79 -16.86
N VAL A 124 -10.66 -17.11 -16.78
CA VAL A 124 -11.19 -17.97 -15.72
C VAL A 124 -10.90 -19.42 -16.11
N LEU A 125 -10.12 -20.12 -15.28
CA LEU A 125 -9.75 -21.53 -15.48
C LEU A 125 -10.72 -22.48 -14.78
N TYR A 126 -11.20 -22.09 -13.60
CA TYR A 126 -12.14 -22.87 -12.81
C TYR A 126 -13.16 -21.96 -12.16
N HIS A 127 -14.40 -22.44 -12.05
CA HIS A 127 -15.44 -21.79 -11.26
C HIS A 127 -16.35 -22.87 -10.66
N SER A 128 -16.67 -22.78 -9.36
CA SER A 128 -17.44 -23.80 -8.65
C SER A 128 -18.93 -23.79 -9.02
N PHE A 129 -19.53 -22.60 -9.13
CA PHE A 129 -20.96 -22.45 -9.38
C PHE A 129 -21.34 -22.25 -10.86
N ILE A 130 -20.45 -21.66 -11.67
CA ILE A 130 -20.77 -21.21 -13.03
C ILE A 130 -19.87 -21.93 -14.02
N HIS A 131 -20.40 -22.96 -14.66
CA HIS A 131 -19.72 -23.66 -15.74
C HIS A 131 -20.11 -23.02 -17.07
N LYS A 132 -19.12 -22.44 -17.76
CA LYS A 132 -19.28 -21.93 -19.12
C LYS A 132 -18.85 -22.99 -20.10
N THR A 133 -19.55 -23.09 -21.23
CA THR A 133 -19.13 -23.99 -22.30
C THR A 133 -17.86 -23.45 -22.98
N GLU A 134 -17.05 -24.32 -23.57
CA GLU A 134 -15.81 -23.90 -24.24
C GLU A 134 -16.06 -22.89 -25.37
N ALA A 135 -17.21 -23.00 -26.05
CA ALA A 135 -17.62 -22.06 -27.08
C ALA A 135 -17.85 -20.67 -26.50
N GLU A 136 -18.63 -20.56 -25.41
CA GLU A 136 -18.86 -19.30 -24.69
C GLU A 136 -17.55 -18.70 -24.16
N VAL A 137 -16.64 -19.54 -23.64
CA VAL A 137 -15.32 -19.10 -23.19
C VAL A 137 -14.54 -18.47 -24.35
N LYS A 138 -14.49 -19.13 -25.51
CA LYS A 138 -13.81 -18.61 -26.72
C LYS A 138 -14.43 -17.28 -27.19
N GLU A 139 -15.76 -17.16 -27.19
CA GLU A 139 -16.44 -15.91 -27.55
C GLU A 139 -16.11 -14.78 -26.59
N ILE A 140 -16.06 -15.06 -25.28
CA ILE A 140 -15.67 -14.08 -24.27
C ILE A 140 -14.22 -13.63 -24.46
N LEU A 141 -13.31 -14.55 -24.79
CA LEU A 141 -11.91 -14.24 -25.07
C LEU A 141 -11.78 -13.36 -26.31
N ALA A 142 -12.43 -13.73 -27.42
CA ALA A 142 -12.43 -12.93 -28.64
C ALA A 142 -12.99 -11.51 -28.39
N ARG A 143 -14.09 -11.41 -27.64
CA ARG A 143 -14.68 -10.11 -27.27
C ARG A 143 -13.74 -9.27 -26.40
N LYS A 144 -13.00 -9.89 -25.47
CA LYS A 144 -11.98 -9.21 -24.66
C LYS A 144 -10.83 -8.71 -25.53
N GLU A 145 -10.36 -9.52 -26.47
CA GLU A 145 -9.27 -9.16 -27.39
C GLU A 145 -9.65 -7.96 -28.26
N VAL A 146 -10.83 -7.99 -28.87
CA VAL A 146 -11.36 -6.86 -29.66
C VAL A 146 -11.43 -5.59 -28.81
N LYS A 147 -11.89 -5.69 -27.55
CA LYS A 147 -11.94 -4.54 -26.64
C LYS A 147 -10.54 -4.01 -26.30
N LEU A 148 -9.56 -4.89 -26.16
CA LEU A 148 -8.17 -4.52 -25.87
C LEU A 148 -7.52 -3.82 -27.07
N GLN A 149 -7.73 -4.34 -28.28
CA GLN A 149 -7.28 -3.71 -29.53
C GLN A 149 -7.89 -2.31 -29.70
N LEU A 150 -9.22 -2.17 -29.54
CA LEU A 150 -9.88 -0.86 -29.60
C LEU A 150 -9.36 0.13 -28.57
N LYS A 151 -9.00 -0.34 -27.37
CA LYS A 151 -8.39 0.50 -26.33
C LYS A 151 -6.98 0.93 -26.71
N ALA A 152 -6.17 0.04 -27.30
CA ALA A 152 -4.83 0.34 -27.78
C ALA A 152 -4.87 1.36 -28.93
N GLU A 153 -5.75 1.19 -29.91
CA GLU A 153 -5.94 2.16 -31.00
C GLU A 153 -6.36 3.54 -30.49
N ARG A 154 -7.28 3.60 -29.53
CA ARG A 154 -7.69 4.87 -28.89
C ARG A 154 -6.52 5.55 -28.21
N ARG A 155 -5.67 4.78 -27.50
CA ARG A 155 -4.48 5.30 -26.84
C ARG A 155 -3.46 5.82 -27.85
N GLN A 156 -3.16 5.07 -28.91
CA GLN A 156 -2.24 5.50 -29.97
C GLN A 156 -2.71 6.78 -30.66
N LYS A 157 -4.02 6.90 -30.96
CA LYS A 157 -4.59 8.14 -31.52
C LYS A 157 -4.44 9.32 -30.57
N GLN A 158 -4.71 9.11 -29.28
CA GLN A 158 -4.53 10.16 -28.26
C GLN A 158 -3.07 10.60 -28.15
N GLU A 159 -2.13 9.66 -28.13
CA GLU A 159 -0.70 9.94 -28.09
C GLU A 159 -0.24 10.72 -29.33
N ALA A 160 -0.66 10.30 -30.53
CA ALA A 160 -0.34 11.00 -31.77
C ALA A 160 -0.94 12.42 -31.83
N ASP A 161 -2.16 12.61 -31.32
CA ASP A 161 -2.79 13.93 -31.26
C ASP A 161 -2.11 14.85 -30.22
N VAL A 162 -1.71 14.31 -29.08
CA VAL A 162 -0.93 15.04 -28.06
C VAL A 162 0.43 15.42 -28.63
N GLU A 163 1.12 14.51 -29.30
CA GLU A 163 2.42 14.77 -29.92
C GLU A 163 2.31 15.81 -31.05
N ARG A 164 1.28 15.71 -31.91
CA ARG A 164 1.02 16.72 -32.95
C ARG A 164 0.79 18.10 -32.32
N LYS A 165 -0.02 18.18 -31.25
CA LYS A 165 -0.25 19.44 -30.53
C LYS A 165 1.03 19.95 -29.87
N ARG A 166 1.86 19.08 -29.31
CA ARG A 166 3.17 19.43 -28.73
C ARG A 166 4.11 20.01 -29.79
N ARG A 167 4.29 19.33 -30.92
CA ARG A 167 5.11 19.80 -32.05
C ARG A 167 4.62 21.14 -32.61
N GLN A 168 3.30 21.33 -32.73
CA GLN A 168 2.73 22.62 -33.15
C GLN A 168 3.01 23.74 -32.15
N ARG A 169 2.91 23.46 -30.84
CA ARG A 169 3.24 24.41 -29.77
C ARG A 169 4.73 24.76 -29.76
N GLU A 170 5.61 23.76 -29.89
CA GLU A 170 7.07 23.94 -29.97
C GLU A 170 7.46 24.76 -31.20
N ALA A 171 6.91 24.45 -32.38
CA ALA A 171 7.16 25.23 -33.60
C ALA A 171 6.62 26.68 -33.49
N HIS A 172 5.47 26.89 -32.83
CA HIS A 172 4.96 28.24 -32.55
C HIS A 172 5.85 29.00 -31.56
N ARG A 173 6.35 28.31 -30.52
CA ARG A 173 7.31 28.85 -29.55
C ARG A 173 8.61 29.26 -30.22
N GLU A 174 9.16 28.42 -31.08
CA GLU A 174 10.40 28.69 -31.82
C GLU A 174 10.23 29.91 -32.76
N LYS A 175 9.14 29.96 -33.52
CA LYS A 175 8.81 31.13 -34.37
C LYS A 175 8.67 32.41 -33.54
N SER A 176 8.03 32.33 -32.38
CA SER A 176 7.86 33.47 -31.46
C SER A 176 9.21 33.94 -30.89
N LEU A 177 10.09 33.02 -30.47
CA LEU A 177 11.42 33.34 -29.98
C LEU A 177 12.32 33.93 -31.07
N ALA A 178 12.25 33.42 -32.30
CA ALA A 178 12.96 33.97 -33.45
C ALA A 178 12.49 35.40 -33.78
N GLY A 179 11.17 35.66 -33.70
CA GLY A 179 10.61 37.00 -33.85
C GLY A 179 11.14 37.99 -32.79
N ILE A 180 11.22 37.57 -31.53
CA ILE A 180 11.80 38.38 -30.44
C ILE A 180 13.30 38.63 -30.69
N ARG A 181 14.08 37.61 -31.08
CA ARG A 181 15.51 37.76 -31.38
C ARG A 181 15.75 38.73 -32.53
N ARG A 182 14.96 38.63 -33.60
CA ARG A 182 15.07 39.53 -34.76
C ARG A 182 14.69 40.97 -34.42
N LYS A 183 13.65 41.18 -33.59
CA LYS A 183 13.31 42.51 -33.05
C LYS A 183 14.45 43.08 -32.19
N ARG A 184 15.06 42.26 -31.32
CA ARG A 184 16.20 42.66 -30.47
C ARG A 184 17.48 42.95 -31.26
N GLN A 185 17.64 42.42 -32.49
CA GLN A 185 18.75 42.77 -33.37
C GLN A 185 18.48 44.02 -34.23
N GLN A 186 17.21 44.35 -34.51
CA GLN A 186 16.82 45.56 -35.26
C GLN A 186 16.69 46.79 -34.35
N GLU A 187 16.20 46.62 -33.12
CA GLU A 187 16.40 47.61 -32.05
C GLU A 187 17.82 47.41 -31.54
N GLY A 188 18.77 48.08 -32.20
CA GLY A 188 20.18 48.09 -31.82
C GLY A 188 20.33 48.39 -30.33
N ASP A 189 21.24 47.63 -29.73
CA ASP A 189 21.81 47.75 -28.40
C ASP A 189 21.81 49.20 -27.86
N GLY A 190 20.73 49.55 -27.16
CA GLY A 190 20.65 50.70 -26.28
C GLY A 190 21.05 50.26 -24.88
N ASP A 191 22.31 49.82 -24.75
CA ASP A 191 22.99 49.71 -23.47
C ASP A 191 23.10 51.12 -22.90
N VAL A 192 22.23 51.43 -21.94
CA VAL A 192 22.40 52.58 -21.06
C VAL A 192 22.49 51.99 -19.68
N GLU A 193 23.73 51.75 -19.25
CA GLU A 193 24.08 51.59 -17.84
C GLU A 193 23.46 52.76 -17.07
N ASP A 194 22.48 52.47 -16.21
CA ASP A 194 22.00 53.39 -15.19
C ASP A 194 22.77 53.09 -13.90
N PRO A 195 23.77 53.90 -13.51
CA PRO A 195 24.57 53.68 -12.33
C PRO A 195 23.76 54.10 -11.09
N GLY A 196 22.85 53.24 -10.63
CA GLY A 196 22.00 53.60 -9.49
C GLY A 196 20.86 52.65 -9.14
N ALA A 197 21.12 51.36 -8.94
CA ALA A 197 20.15 50.49 -8.27
C ALA A 197 20.86 49.52 -7.32
N PRO A 198 20.53 49.50 -6.01
CA PRO A 198 21.19 48.63 -5.04
C PRO A 198 20.86 47.16 -5.33
N GLU A 199 21.84 46.28 -5.08
CA GLU A 199 21.65 44.82 -5.06
C GLU A 199 20.51 44.45 -4.09
N GLN A 200 19.34 44.14 -4.64
CA GLN A 200 18.29 43.46 -3.91
C GLN A 200 18.09 42.13 -4.59
N ARG A 201 18.78 41.10 -4.06
CA ARG A 201 18.52 39.70 -4.40
C ARG A 201 17.04 39.43 -4.11
N ASP A 202 16.28 39.23 -5.17
CA ASP A 202 14.84 39.07 -5.12
C ASP A 202 14.53 37.67 -4.58
N ALA A 203 13.93 37.56 -3.40
CA ALA A 203 13.59 36.28 -2.76
C ALA A 203 12.57 35.43 -3.55
N GLY A 204 12.10 35.91 -4.70
CA GLY A 204 11.29 35.16 -5.67
C GLY A 204 12.09 34.25 -6.61
N GLU A 205 13.40 34.48 -6.82
CA GLU A 205 14.23 33.66 -7.72
C GLU A 205 14.56 32.28 -7.10
N GLU A 206 14.80 32.21 -5.78
CA GLU A 206 15.03 30.93 -5.08
C GLU A 206 13.78 30.04 -5.04
N SER A 207 12.57 30.63 -5.06
CA SER A 207 11.32 29.88 -4.90
C SER A 207 10.89 29.13 -6.17
N GLU A 208 11.16 29.65 -7.36
CA GLU A 208 10.78 29.00 -8.63
C GLU A 208 11.83 27.97 -9.07
N GLU A 209 13.11 28.23 -8.78
CA GLU A 209 14.19 27.25 -8.98
C GLU A 209 14.02 26.05 -8.03
N SER A 210 13.59 26.31 -6.78
CA SER A 210 13.21 25.27 -5.82
C SER A 210 12.04 24.39 -6.29
N ASP A 211 11.06 24.94 -7.02
CA ASP A 211 9.86 24.20 -7.43
C ASP A 211 10.13 23.33 -8.68
N ALA A 212 10.99 23.81 -9.60
CA ALA A 212 11.48 23.02 -10.73
C ALA A 212 12.48 21.92 -10.31
N GLU A 213 13.26 22.13 -9.25
CA GLU A 213 14.12 21.09 -8.67
C GLU A 213 13.32 20.05 -7.88
N TYR A 214 12.29 20.46 -7.15
CA TYR A 214 11.37 19.55 -6.48
C TYR A 214 10.67 18.61 -7.48
N TYR A 215 10.19 19.14 -8.61
CA TYR A 215 9.59 18.33 -9.68
C TYR A 215 10.57 17.28 -10.23
N ARG A 216 11.84 17.63 -10.41
CA ARG A 216 12.89 16.71 -10.89
C ARG A 216 13.13 15.57 -9.90
N GLN A 217 13.08 15.86 -8.60
CA GLN A 217 13.27 14.85 -7.55
C GLN A 217 12.07 13.91 -7.41
N GLU A 218 10.84 14.41 -7.55
CA GLU A 218 9.63 13.62 -7.34
C GLU A 218 9.19 12.81 -8.58
N VAL A 219 9.37 13.37 -9.78
CA VAL A 219 8.87 12.82 -11.06
C VAL A 219 9.99 12.22 -11.93
N GLY A 220 11.24 12.64 -11.74
CA GLY A 220 12.40 12.11 -12.47
C GLY A 220 12.53 12.55 -13.94
N GLU A 221 11.65 13.42 -14.42
CA GLU A 221 11.68 14.02 -15.76
C GLU A 221 11.97 15.53 -15.68
N GLU A 222 12.57 16.10 -16.75
CA GLU A 222 12.80 17.54 -16.81
C GLU A 222 11.45 18.29 -16.89
N PRO A 223 11.20 19.26 -15.98
CA PRO A 223 9.94 19.99 -15.95
C PRO A 223 9.73 20.79 -17.23
N ASP A 224 8.50 20.75 -17.74
CA ASP A 224 8.15 21.44 -18.98
C ASP A 224 8.30 22.96 -18.80
N LYS A 225 9.09 23.59 -19.68
CA LYS A 225 9.48 25.02 -19.60
C LYS A 225 8.32 26.00 -19.80
N ASP A 226 7.09 25.51 -19.89
CA ASP A 226 5.84 26.27 -19.96
C ASP A 226 5.12 26.30 -18.60
N LEU A 227 5.35 25.28 -17.74
CA LEU A 227 4.96 25.31 -16.32
C LEU A 227 5.91 26.18 -15.48
N PHE A 228 7.19 26.23 -15.87
CA PHE A 228 8.24 27.02 -15.22
C PHE A 228 8.89 27.99 -16.22
N PRO A 229 8.23 29.10 -16.60
CA PRO A 229 8.75 30.03 -17.58
C PRO A 229 9.82 30.97 -17.00
N ASP A 230 11.05 30.90 -17.52
CA ASP A 230 12.12 31.88 -17.22
C ASP A 230 11.68 33.31 -17.58
N ARG A 231 11.40 34.14 -16.57
CA ARG A 231 11.00 35.53 -16.78
C ARG A 231 12.24 36.39 -17.02
N THR A 232 12.76 36.42 -18.24
CA THR A 232 13.62 37.54 -18.66
C THR A 232 12.79 38.84 -18.59
N LYS A 233 13.15 39.73 -17.66
CA LYS A 233 12.46 40.98 -17.28
C LYS A 233 11.85 41.72 -18.48
N ARG A 234 10.53 41.61 -18.68
CA ARG A 234 9.77 42.53 -19.55
C ARG A 234 9.56 43.84 -18.80
N LYS A 235 10.26 44.93 -19.21
CA LYS A 235 9.93 46.30 -18.81
C LYS A 235 8.47 46.59 -19.18
N ARG A 236 7.59 46.69 -18.17
CA ARG A 236 6.23 47.21 -18.34
C ARG A 236 6.33 48.71 -18.65
N SER A 237 6.01 49.11 -19.89
CA SER A 237 5.77 50.50 -20.22
C SER A 237 4.50 50.98 -19.50
N SER A 238 4.65 51.99 -18.66
CA SER A 238 3.55 52.68 -17.98
C SER A 238 2.78 53.54 -18.98
N SER A 239 1.62 53.06 -19.41
CA SER A 239 0.57 53.92 -19.98
C SER A 239 -0.77 53.49 -19.41
N GLY A 240 -1.34 54.35 -18.57
CA GLY A 240 -2.51 54.05 -17.76
C GLY A 240 -3.79 53.84 -18.56
N ALA A 241 -4.66 52.97 -18.04
CA ALA A 241 -6.11 53.01 -18.27
C ALA A 241 -6.86 52.22 -17.18
N ALA A 242 -7.58 52.97 -16.34
CA ALA A 242 -8.74 52.69 -15.47
C ALA A 242 -9.02 51.28 -14.85
N PRO A 243 -9.38 51.21 -13.54
CA PRO A 243 -9.84 49.98 -12.91
C PRO A 243 -11.26 49.60 -13.38
N LEU A 244 -11.39 48.40 -13.97
CA LEU A 244 -12.68 47.80 -14.31
C LEU A 244 -13.42 47.38 -13.03
N ARG A 245 -14.59 47.99 -12.82
CA ARG A 245 -15.56 47.73 -11.73
C ARG A 245 -15.88 46.23 -11.61
N LYS A 246 -15.74 45.69 -10.38
CA LYS A 246 -16.32 44.40 -9.97
C LYS A 246 -17.85 44.43 -10.19
N ARG A 247 -18.35 43.69 -11.18
CA ARG A 247 -19.77 43.33 -11.26
C ARG A 247 -20.06 42.28 -10.18
N ARG A 248 -20.67 42.75 -9.11
CA ARG A 248 -21.33 41.94 -8.07
C ARG A 248 -22.51 41.22 -8.72
N ARG A 249 -22.43 39.89 -8.91
CA ARG A 249 -23.56 39.06 -9.32
C ARG A 249 -24.61 39.13 -8.20
N GLN A 250 -25.78 39.67 -8.51
CA GLN A 250 -26.95 39.63 -7.63
C GLN A 250 -27.39 38.17 -7.48
N SER A 251 -27.41 37.70 -6.23
CA SER A 251 -28.20 36.57 -5.78
C SER A 251 -29.67 36.99 -5.75
N GLN A 252 -30.49 36.42 -6.65
CA GLN A 252 -31.92 36.35 -6.42
C GLN A 252 -32.24 35.00 -5.80
N ALA A 253 -32.89 35.05 -4.64
CA ALA A 253 -33.57 33.94 -4.00
C ALA A 253 -35.08 34.15 -4.14
N GLU A 254 -35.78 33.04 -4.42
CA GLU A 254 -37.18 32.70 -4.08
C GLU A 254 -38.32 33.42 -4.86
N HIS A 255 -39.42 32.80 -5.30
CA HIS A 255 -40.06 31.47 -5.08
C HIS A 255 -41.22 31.27 -6.13
N PRO A 256 -42.21 30.35 -5.95
CA PRO A 256 -42.36 28.98 -6.48
C PRO A 256 -43.36 28.85 -7.67
N ASP A 257 -43.42 27.69 -8.35
CA ASP A 257 -44.69 26.99 -8.68
C ASP A 257 -44.51 25.79 -9.65
N ALA A 258 -45.17 24.69 -9.28
CA ALA A 258 -45.65 23.55 -10.09
C ALA A 258 -44.69 22.37 -10.45
N PRO A 259 -45.23 21.13 -10.55
CA PRO A 259 -44.58 19.93 -10.01
C PRO A 259 -43.96 18.99 -11.05
N ASP A 260 -42.99 18.20 -10.57
CA ASP A 260 -42.30 17.10 -11.26
C ASP A 260 -43.23 15.92 -11.60
N PRO A 261 -43.17 15.35 -12.82
CA PRO A 261 -43.85 14.10 -13.14
C PRO A 261 -42.96 12.90 -12.76
N ARG A 262 -43.30 12.21 -11.66
CA ARG A 262 -42.75 10.87 -11.39
C ARG A 262 -43.50 9.84 -12.25
N PRO A 263 -42.82 8.84 -12.82
CA PRO A 263 -43.49 7.70 -13.44
C PRO A 263 -44.04 6.77 -12.36
N THR A 264 -45.34 6.49 -12.45
CA THR A 264 -46.11 5.61 -11.59
C THR A 264 -45.83 4.14 -11.89
N ALA A 265 -45.50 3.37 -10.84
CA ALA A 265 -45.52 1.91 -10.88
C ALA A 265 -46.98 1.42 -10.71
N PRO A 266 -47.49 0.49 -11.54
CA PRO A 266 -48.86 0.01 -11.40
C PRO A 266 -48.94 -1.11 -10.36
N GLY A 267 -49.56 -0.81 -9.22
CA GLY A 267 -50.08 -1.82 -8.30
C GLY A 267 -51.30 -2.51 -8.89
N LYS A 268 -51.24 -3.82 -9.07
CA LYS A 268 -52.40 -4.69 -9.30
C LYS A 268 -52.86 -5.26 -7.96
N ARG A 269 -54.11 -4.98 -7.58
CA ARG A 269 -54.86 -5.67 -6.52
C ARG A 269 -56.32 -5.78 -6.95
N TRP A 270 -56.76 -6.97 -7.36
CA TRP A 270 -58.13 -7.53 -7.35
C TRP A 270 -57.91 -9.03 -7.65
N LYS A 271 -58.45 -10.06 -7.01
CA LYS A 271 -59.59 -10.30 -6.12
C LYS A 271 -59.18 -11.32 -5.06
#